data_AF-A0AAW2Z6A6-F1
#
_entry.id   AF-A0AAW2Z6A6-F1
#
_cell.length_a   1.000
_cell.length_b   1.000
_cell.length_c   1.000
_cell.angle_alpha   90.00
_cell.angle_beta   90.00
_cell.angle_gamma   90.00
#
_symmetry.space_group_name_H-M   'P 1'
#
loop_
_entity.id
_entity.type
_entity.pdbx_description
1 polymer ?
#
loop_
_entity_poly.entity_id
_entity_poly.type
_entity_poly.pdbx_seq_one_letter_code
_entity_poly.pdbx_strand_id
1 'polypeptide(L)' 'MSDQLSKVDDIDWVIVRAARLTDGSRTKEYRIATTSTQAVNAYISRADVADFILDLTKDSQKYIKNLPFINY' A
#
# COMPACT_ATOMS: atom_id res chain seq x y z
N MET A 1 12.38 30.07 3.84
CA MET A 1 12.59 28.70 3.33
C MET A 1 11.74 27.74 4.16
N SER A 2 10.43 28.01 4.25
CA SER A 2 9.53 27.33 5.22
C SER A 2 8.19 26.90 4.61
N ASP A 3 7.76 27.54 3.51
CA ASP A 3 6.42 27.33 2.91
C ASP A 3 6.26 26.05 2.08
N GLN A 4 7.34 25.31 1.79
CA GLN A 4 7.25 24.11 0.95
C GLN A 4 6.86 22.86 1.74
N LEU A 5 7.13 22.82 3.05
CA LEU A 5 6.78 21.69 3.92
C LEU A 5 5.30 21.73 4.36
N SER A 6 4.74 22.93 4.58
CA SER A 6 3.35 23.10 5.00
C SER A 6 2.33 22.60 3.96
N LYS A 7 2.66 22.68 2.66
CA LYS A 7 1.79 22.18 1.59
C LYS A 7 1.72 20.65 1.49
N VAL A 8 2.72 19.94 2.04
CA VAL A 8 2.75 18.47 2.02
C VAL A 8 1.83 17.90 3.10
N ASP A 9 1.66 18.62 4.20
CA ASP A 9 0.80 18.20 5.32
C ASP A 9 -0.69 18.19 4.93
N ASP A 10 -1.13 19.10 4.05
CA ASP A 10 -2.52 19.20 3.58
C ASP A 10 -2.92 18.15 2.51
N ILE A 11 -1.98 17.31 2.05
CA ILE A 11 -2.29 16.32 1.01
C ILE A 11 -2.64 14.98 1.64
N ASP A 12 -3.84 14.47 1.37
CA ASP A 12 -4.19 13.10 1.70
C ASP A 12 -3.35 12.13 0.87
N TRP A 13 -2.53 11.35 1.53
CA TRP A 13 -1.64 10.39 0.90
C TRP A 13 -1.80 8.99 1.50
N VAL A 14 -1.52 7.98 0.67
CA VAL A 14 -1.39 6.58 1.08
C VAL A 14 -0.11 6.04 0.44
N ILE A 15 0.78 5.45 1.25
CA ILE A 15 2.00 4.83 0.74
C ILE A 15 1.84 3.31 0.85
N VAL A 16 1.58 2.67 -0.29
CA VAL A 16 1.43 1.21 -0.38
C VAL A 16 2.81 0.56 -0.33
N ARG A 17 3.05 -0.24 0.71
CA ARG A 17 4.28 -1.04 0.85
C ARG A 17 3.98 -2.47 0.40
N ALA A 18 4.53 -2.89 -0.73
CA ALA A 18 4.38 -4.26 -1.21
C ALA A 18 5.57 -5.12 -0.78
N ALA A 19 5.32 -6.42 -0.54
CA ALA A 19 6.37 -7.42 -0.42
C ALA A 19 7.10 -7.65 -1.77
N ARG A 20 7.99 -8.65 -1.84
CA ARG A 20 8.74 -8.94 -3.07
C ARG A 20 7.78 -9.19 -4.24
N LEU A 21 7.90 -8.38 -5.28
CA LEU A 21 7.01 -8.42 -6.44
C LEU A 21 7.27 -9.65 -7.32
N THR A 22 6.19 -10.30 -7.76
CA THR A 22 6.19 -11.40 -8.74
C THR A 22 5.25 -11.11 -9.90
N ASP A 23 5.32 -11.91 -10.96
CA ASP A 23 4.44 -11.83 -12.13
C ASP A 23 3.31 -12.87 -12.10
N GLY A 24 2.92 -13.29 -10.90
CA GLY A 24 1.78 -14.18 -10.71
C GLY A 24 0.45 -13.56 -11.17
N SER A 25 -0.56 -14.39 -11.35
CA SER A 25 -1.94 -13.95 -11.62
C SER A 25 -2.51 -13.15 -10.45
N ARG A 26 -3.53 -12.34 -10.74
CA ARG A 26 -4.37 -11.69 -9.72
C ARG A 26 -5.17 -12.75 -8.95
N THR A 27 -5.03 -12.78 -7.63
CA THR A 27 -5.76 -13.71 -6.75
C THR A 27 -6.75 -13.01 -5.82
N LYS A 28 -6.50 -11.75 -5.46
CA LYS A 28 -7.18 -11.01 -4.37
C LYS A 28 -7.04 -11.63 -2.98
N GLU A 29 -6.08 -12.54 -2.79
CA GLU A 29 -5.89 -13.25 -1.51
C GLU A 29 -4.85 -12.56 -0.60
N TYR A 30 -4.42 -11.36 -0.96
CA TYR A 30 -3.45 -10.60 -0.19
C TYR A 30 -4.01 -10.11 1.15
N ARG A 31 -3.13 -10.01 2.13
CA ARG A 31 -3.40 -9.50 3.47
C ARG A 31 -2.87 -8.07 3.58
N ILE A 32 -3.47 -7.31 4.49
CA ILE A 32 -3.07 -5.92 4.78
C ILE A 32 -2.58 -5.86 6.21
N ALA A 33 -1.28 -5.61 6.40
CA ALA A 33 -0.66 -5.41 7.71
C ALA A 33 -0.32 -3.93 7.93
N THR A 34 -0.42 -3.48 9.17
CA THR A 34 0.00 -2.13 9.59
C THR A 34 1.49 -2.08 9.95
N THR A 35 2.11 -3.22 10.25
CA THR A 35 3.53 -3.36 10.57
C THR A 35 4.22 -4.35 9.63
N SER A 36 5.47 -4.04 9.25
CA SER A 36 6.26 -4.89 8.34
C SER A 36 7.02 -6.00 9.06
N THR A 37 6.87 -6.12 10.39
CA THR A 37 7.79 -6.87 11.26
C THR A 37 7.63 -8.40 11.19
N GLN A 38 6.69 -8.92 10.40
CA GLN A 38 6.39 -10.37 10.37
C GLN A 38 6.57 -11.04 8.99
N ALA A 39 7.08 -10.32 7.99
CA ALA A 39 7.04 -10.75 6.60
C ALA A 39 8.38 -11.34 6.10
N VAL A 40 8.89 -12.39 6.75
CA VAL A 40 10.08 -13.11 6.25
C VAL A 40 9.70 -13.84 4.97
N ASN A 41 10.43 -13.61 3.87
CA ASN A 41 10.19 -14.18 2.53
C ASN A 41 8.81 -13.88 1.91
N ALA A 42 8.12 -12.83 2.37
CA ALA A 42 6.85 -12.43 1.79
C ALA A 42 6.99 -12.00 0.32
N TYR A 43 5.97 -12.31 -0.47
CA TYR A 43 5.85 -11.93 -1.87
C TYR A 43 4.41 -11.56 -2.21
N ILE A 44 4.23 -10.89 -3.35
CA ILE A 44 2.91 -10.53 -3.88
C ILE A 44 2.99 -10.35 -5.40
N SER A 45 1.94 -10.69 -6.12
CA SER A 45 1.88 -10.41 -7.56
C SER A 45 1.70 -8.92 -7.83
N ARG A 46 2.30 -8.41 -8.91
CA ARG A 46 2.05 -7.03 -9.38
C ARG A 46 0.57 -6.80 -9.68
N ALA A 47 -0.13 -7.83 -10.13
CA ALA A 47 -1.55 -7.77 -10.45
C ALA A 47 -2.41 -7.53 -9.19
N ASP A 48 -2.06 -8.14 -8.06
CA ASP A 48 -2.74 -7.90 -6.79
C ASP A 48 -2.37 -6.56 -6.14
N VAL A 49 -1.14 -6.07 -6.34
CA VAL A 49 -0.78 -4.70 -5.95
C VAL A 49 -1.64 -3.69 -6.70
N ALA A 50 -1.82 -3.89 -8.02
CA ALA A 50 -2.68 -3.02 -8.83
C ALA A 50 -4.15 -3.11 -8.38
N ASP A 51 -4.64 -4.31 -8.05
CA ASP A 51 -5.99 -4.49 -7.52
C ASP A 51 -6.21 -3.72 -6.22
N PHE A 52 -5.25 -3.80 -5.28
CA PHE A 52 -5.31 -3.03 -4.04
C PHE A 52 -5.32 -1.52 -4.27
N ILE A 53 -4.47 -1.02 -5.18
CA ILE A 53 -4.44 0.42 -5.52
C ILE A 53 -5.79 0.86 -6.11
N LEU A 54 -6.40 0.04 -6.96
CA LEU A 54 -7.73 0.35 -7.49
C LEU A 54 -8.80 0.37 -6.40
N ASP A 55 -8.72 -0.53 -5.41
CA ASP A 55 -9.65 -0.52 -4.29
C ASP A 55 -9.44 0.69 -3.36
N LEU A 56 -8.20 1.18 -3.20
CA LEU A 56 -7.94 2.44 -2.51
C LEU A 56 -8.63 3.64 -3.16
N THR A 57 -8.83 3.65 -4.49
CA THR A 57 -9.57 4.74 -5.16
C THR A 57 -11.06 4.76 -4.82
N LYS A 58 -11.59 3.65 -4.30
CA LYS A 58 -13.00 3.51 -3.90
C LYS A 58 -13.21 3.78 -2.42
N ASP A 59 -12.24 3.42 -1.58
CA ASP A 59 -12.29 3.58 -0.11
C ASP A 59 -10.90 3.97 0.46
N SER A 60 -10.44 5.16 0.09
CA SER A 60 -9.14 5.68 0.55
C SER A 60 -9.14 6.11 2.01
N GLN A 61 -10.31 6.48 2.56
CA GLN A 61 -10.44 7.09 3.87
C GLN A 61 -9.82 6.26 4.99
N LYS A 62 -9.91 4.93 4.86
CA LYS A 62 -9.33 3.96 5.80
C LYS A 62 -7.80 3.98 5.86
N TYR A 63 -7.14 4.50 4.83
CA TYR A 63 -5.69 4.44 4.66
C TYR A 63 -5.02 5.80 4.51
N ILE A 64 -5.76 6.91 4.62
CA ILE A 64 -5.20 8.27 4.62
C ILE A 64 -4.12 8.38 5.71
N LYS A 65 -2.96 8.92 5.32
CA LYS A 65 -1.74 9.08 6.13
C LYS A 65 -1.22 7.75 6.72
N ASN A 66 -1.57 6.62 6.13
CA ASN A 66 -1.12 5.29 6.54
C ASN A 66 -0.15 4.65 5.54
N LEU A 67 0.51 3.60 6.02
CA LEU A 67 1.53 2.84 5.31
C LEU A 67 1.09 1.36 5.20
N PRO A 68 -0.03 1.04 4.52
CA PRO A 68 -0.48 -0.35 4.43
C PRO A 68 0.62 -1.21 3.80
N PHE A 69 0.93 -2.34 4.45
CA PHE A 69 1.80 -3.36 3.91
C PHE A 69 0.98 -4.51 3.34
N ILE A 70 1.21 -4.89 2.08
CA ILE A 70 0.50 -5.97 1.41
C ILE A 70 1.41 -7.12 1.01
N ASN A 71 0.97 -8.33 1.32
CA ASN A 71 1.62 -9.59 1.00
C ASN A 71 0.61 -10.74 0.95
N TYR A 72 1.04 -11.91 0.50
CA TYR A 72 0.40 -13.17 0.87
C TYR A 72 0.84 -13.62 2.28
#